data_AF-A0CLM2-F1
#
_entry.id   AF-A0CLM2-F1
#
_cell.length_a   1.000
_cell.length_b   1.000
_cell.length_c   1.000
_cell.angle_alpha   90.00
_cell.angle_beta   90.00
_cell.angle_gamma   90.00
#
_symmetry.space_group_name_H-M   'P 1'
#
loop_
_entity.id
_entity.type
_entity.pdbx_description
1 polymer ?
#
loop_
_entity_poly.entity_id
_entity_poly.type
_entity_poly.pdbx_seq_one_letter_code
_entity_poly.pdbx_strand_id
1 'polypeptide(L)'
;MKAYLRYEGISKQQYPQSPLQVEPKPLFTMMPRRKTAQVPFRRSLHQNKSPTNFDRQFVVEELKLANASLQEVNKELQQLNESLQEQVQKLQETNKVLQLQINQMTIQIDDLKINNRHLRSQDSSVHFQTKTFDQRLQDQNSHIGYLYLQLQLKKLNDQLEQKRVLESKPMKLQQQALRELDSICLDIKSFIICKLCHQELKDPVTVIPCAHSYCRSCKKGYMGKCFICGPEEQIEATYANMLLIPMIELFKKNCEIRELFK
;
A
#
# COMPACT_ATOMS: atom_id res chain seq x y z
N MET A 1 2.01 -10.49 -10.91
CA MET A 1 1.45 -11.44 -9.94
C MET A 1 2.59 -12.23 -9.31
N LYS A 2 3.09 -11.79 -8.14
CA LYS A 2 4.08 -12.54 -7.35
C LYS A 2 3.39 -12.94 -6.05
N ALA A 3 3.25 -14.23 -5.82
CA ALA A 3 2.57 -14.79 -4.67
C ALA A 3 3.41 -14.56 -3.41
N TYR A 4 2.84 -13.85 -2.44
CA TYR A 4 3.37 -13.76 -1.08
C TYR A 4 3.00 -15.04 -0.34
N LEU A 5 4.01 -15.81 0.07
CA LEU A 5 3.84 -16.92 0.99
C LEU A 5 3.54 -16.35 2.38
N ARG A 6 2.29 -16.50 2.84
CA ARG A 6 1.91 -16.33 4.25
C ARG A 6 2.57 -17.41 5.07
N TYR A 7 3.50 -17.02 5.93
CA TYR A 7 3.90 -17.86 7.07
C TYR A 7 2.84 -17.68 8.17
N GLU A 8 1.98 -18.69 8.31
CA GLU A 8 1.04 -18.78 9.41
C GLU A 8 1.74 -19.16 10.71
N GLY A 9 1.17 -18.66 11.81
CA GLY A 9 1.79 -18.56 13.12
C GLY A 9 2.21 -19.89 13.73
N ILE A 10 3.46 -19.93 14.19
CA ILE A 10 3.93 -20.95 15.12
C ILE A 10 3.26 -20.70 16.46
N SER A 11 2.42 -21.66 16.83
CA SER A 11 1.69 -21.79 18.08
C SER A 11 2.59 -21.54 19.29
N LYS A 12 2.09 -20.72 20.23
CA LYS A 12 2.69 -20.50 21.54
C LYS A 12 2.69 -21.83 22.30
N GLN A 13 3.81 -22.55 22.29
CA GLN A 13 4.05 -23.61 23.28
C GLN A 13 4.18 -22.97 24.66
N GLN A 14 3.11 -23.10 25.45
CA GLN A 14 3.14 -22.89 26.89
C GLN A 14 4.04 -23.97 27.50
N TYR A 15 5.23 -23.59 27.93
CA TYR A 15 6.04 -24.42 28.81
C TYR A 15 5.34 -24.50 30.18
N PRO A 16 5.16 -25.71 30.75
CA PRO A 16 4.68 -25.83 32.11
C PRO A 16 5.75 -25.27 33.05
N GLN A 17 5.39 -24.21 33.80
CA GLN A 17 6.18 -23.78 34.95
C GLN A 17 6.02 -24.83 36.04
N SER A 18 7.06 -25.64 36.25
CA SER A 18 7.23 -26.39 37.48
C SER A 18 8.30 -25.68 38.31
N PRO A 19 7.98 -25.14 39.49
CA PRO A 19 9.00 -24.82 40.46
C PRO A 19 9.48 -26.15 41.03
N LEU A 20 10.69 -26.59 40.64
CA LEU A 20 11.43 -27.59 41.39
C LEU A 20 11.83 -26.94 42.72
N GLN A 21 10.90 -26.96 43.68
CA GLN A 21 11.21 -26.78 45.09
C GLN A 21 12.04 -27.98 45.52
N VAL A 22 13.36 -27.82 45.45
CA VAL A 22 14.29 -28.72 46.13
C VAL A 22 14.19 -28.38 47.61
N GLU A 23 13.36 -29.12 48.34
CA GLU A 23 13.40 -29.09 49.80
C GLU A 23 14.81 -29.51 50.26
N PRO A 24 15.44 -28.74 51.17
CA PRO A 24 16.67 -29.18 51.80
C PRO A 24 16.34 -30.35 52.73
N LYS A 25 16.64 -31.59 52.29
CA LYS A 25 16.61 -32.75 53.18
C LYS A 25 17.60 -32.50 54.33
N PRO A 26 17.15 -32.48 55.60
CA PRO A 26 18.05 -32.39 56.74
C PRO A 26 18.81 -33.71 56.85
N LEU A 27 20.10 -33.69 56.52
CA LEU A 27 21.00 -34.84 56.62
C LEU A 27 21.52 -34.97 58.05
N PHE A 28 20.62 -35.22 59.00
CA PHE A 28 20.95 -35.64 60.36
C PHE A 28 19.87 -36.59 60.89
N THR A 29 19.88 -37.83 60.42
CA THR A 29 19.37 -38.93 61.24
C THR A 29 20.46 -39.28 62.25
N MET A 30 20.21 -38.87 63.50
CA MET A 30 20.98 -39.27 64.67
C MET A 30 21.22 -40.79 64.65
N MET A 31 22.49 -41.18 64.66
CA MET A 31 22.86 -42.56 64.99
C MET A 31 22.23 -42.93 66.34
N PRO A 32 21.62 -44.12 66.48
CA PRO A 32 21.09 -44.55 67.76
C PRO A 32 22.24 -44.62 68.77
N ARG A 33 22.11 -43.86 69.88
CA ARG A 33 22.89 -44.07 71.10
C ARG A 33 22.85 -45.58 71.39
N ARG A 34 23.97 -46.28 71.18
CA ARG A 34 24.15 -47.62 71.75
C ARG A 34 23.96 -47.47 73.25
N LYS A 35 22.80 -47.92 73.73
CA LYS A 35 22.58 -48.23 75.15
C LYS A 35 23.75 -49.13 75.54
N THR A 36 24.60 -48.65 76.42
CA THR A 36 25.55 -49.47 77.15
C THR A 36 24.74 -50.54 77.86
N ALA A 37 24.71 -51.74 77.29
CA ALA A 37 24.28 -52.92 78.02
C ALA A 37 25.32 -53.11 79.13
N GLN A 38 24.98 -52.65 80.34
CA GLN A 38 25.63 -53.11 81.55
C GLN A 38 25.45 -54.63 81.61
N VAL A 39 26.48 -55.35 81.20
CA VAL A 39 26.58 -56.78 81.46
C VAL A 39 26.85 -56.94 82.95
N PRO A 40 26.00 -57.65 83.72
CA PRO A 40 26.26 -57.91 85.12
C PRO A 40 27.38 -58.95 85.21
N PHE A 41 28.59 -58.53 85.56
CA PHE A 41 29.66 -59.48 85.84
C PHE A 41 29.35 -60.17 87.18
N ARG A 42 28.72 -61.35 87.07
CA ARG A 42 28.53 -62.31 88.17
C ARG A 42 29.88 -62.55 88.85
N ARG A 43 29.94 -62.21 90.14
CA ARG A 43 30.92 -62.79 91.08
C ARG A 43 30.70 -64.30 91.11
N SER A 44 31.59 -65.06 90.48
CA SER A 44 31.77 -66.49 90.76
C SER A 44 32.94 -66.62 91.71
N LEU A 45 32.62 -66.68 93.00
CA LEU A 45 33.45 -67.31 94.01
C LEU A 45 33.52 -68.79 93.66
N HIS A 46 34.68 -69.29 93.21
CA HIS A 46 35.21 -70.57 93.70
C HIS A 46 36.59 -70.91 93.13
N GLN A 47 37.43 -71.34 94.08
CA GLN A 47 38.61 -72.19 93.95
C GLN A 47 39.91 -71.52 93.48
N ASN A 48 40.60 -70.99 94.48
CA ASN A 48 42.05 -70.79 94.55
C ASN A 48 42.81 -72.02 94.03
N LYS A 49 43.16 -72.00 92.75
CA LYS A 49 44.47 -72.48 92.29
C LYS A 49 45.19 -71.23 91.82
N SER A 50 46.23 -70.84 92.55
CA SER A 50 47.18 -69.82 92.11
C SER A 50 47.58 -70.17 90.68
N PRO A 51 47.42 -69.26 89.70
CA PRO A 51 47.89 -69.53 88.36
C PRO A 51 49.37 -69.86 88.48
N THR A 52 49.78 -71.00 87.94
CA THR A 52 51.19 -71.28 87.78
C THR A 52 51.81 -70.12 86.98
N ASN A 53 53.06 -69.75 87.29
CA ASN A 53 53.78 -68.62 86.67
C ASN A 53 53.65 -68.61 85.12
N PHE A 54 53.55 -69.81 84.54
CA PHE A 54 53.31 -70.09 83.13
C PHE A 54 51.98 -69.53 82.56
N ASP A 55 50.85 -69.68 83.26
CA ASP A 55 49.54 -69.22 82.75
C ASP A 55 49.45 -67.68 82.73
N ARG A 56 50.10 -67.03 83.69
CA ARG A 56 50.24 -65.56 83.69
C ARG A 56 51.13 -65.08 82.55
N GLN A 57 52.22 -65.79 82.26
CA GLN A 57 53.11 -65.45 81.14
C GLN A 57 52.40 -65.58 79.78
N PHE A 58 51.61 -66.63 79.58
CA PHE A 58 50.85 -66.83 78.35
C PHE A 58 49.82 -65.71 78.10
N VAL A 59 49.01 -65.39 79.12
CA VAL A 59 48.01 -64.32 79.03
C VAL A 59 48.66 -62.94 78.80
N VAL A 60 49.84 -62.70 79.40
CA VAL A 60 50.60 -61.46 79.18
C VAL A 60 51.09 -61.36 77.74
N GLU A 61 51.54 -62.46 77.14
CA GLU A 61 52.04 -62.43 75.76
C GLU A 61 50.93 -62.31 74.72
N GLU A 62 49.77 -62.93 74.98
CA GLU A 62 48.56 -62.76 74.18
C GLU A 62 48.05 -61.31 74.25
N LEU A 63 48.10 -60.68 75.43
CA LEU A 63 47.82 -59.26 75.62
C LEU A 63 48.79 -58.37 74.85
N LYS A 64 50.09 -58.69 74.83
CA LYS A 64 51.08 -57.93 74.04
C LYS A 64 50.80 -58.01 72.55
N LEU A 65 50.50 -59.20 72.03
CA LEU A 65 50.15 -59.40 70.62
C LEU A 65 48.87 -58.65 70.23
N ALA A 66 47.83 -58.75 71.06
CA ALA A 66 46.59 -57.99 70.86
C ALA A 66 46.83 -56.48 70.89
N ASN A 67 47.69 -55.99 71.78
CA ASN A 67 48.01 -54.57 71.88
C ASN A 67 48.84 -54.08 70.68
N ALA A 68 49.76 -54.91 70.17
CA ALA A 68 50.50 -54.61 68.95
C ALA A 68 49.56 -54.54 67.73
N SER A 69 48.61 -55.48 67.62
CA SER A 69 47.60 -55.47 66.55
C SER A 69 46.67 -54.25 66.65
N LEU A 70 46.27 -53.85 67.86
CA LEU A 70 45.51 -52.61 68.08
C LEU A 70 46.30 -51.35 67.69
N GLN A 71 47.61 -51.31 67.95
CA GLN A 71 48.46 -50.20 67.52
C GLN A 71 48.55 -50.10 66.00
N GLU A 72 48.63 -51.24 65.31
CA GLU A 72 48.65 -51.31 63.85
C GLU A 72 47.33 -50.81 63.25
N VAL A 73 46.20 -51.29 63.75
CA VAL A 73 44.86 -50.82 63.33
C VAL A 73 44.68 -49.32 63.60
N ASN A 74 45.15 -48.80 64.73
CA ASN A 74 45.10 -47.37 65.01
C ASN A 74 45.92 -46.55 64.02
N LYS A 75 47.08 -47.07 63.60
CA LYS A 75 47.92 -46.42 62.59
C LYS A 75 47.23 -46.39 61.22
N GLU A 76 46.60 -47.49 60.82
CA GLU A 76 45.80 -47.56 59.58
C GLU A 76 44.61 -46.60 59.62
N LEU A 77 43.88 -46.55 60.75
CA LEU A 77 42.78 -45.60 60.95
C LEU A 77 43.24 -44.16 60.84
N GLN A 78 44.42 -43.84 61.39
CA GLN A 78 44.99 -42.50 61.32
C GLN A 78 45.36 -42.12 59.88
N GLN A 79 46.00 -43.02 59.13
CA GLN A 79 46.32 -42.81 57.71
C GLN A 79 45.06 -42.65 56.85
N LEU A 80 44.04 -43.48 57.10
CA LEU A 80 42.76 -43.38 56.41
C LEU A 80 42.07 -42.04 56.69
N ASN A 81 42.12 -41.56 57.93
CA ASN A 81 41.51 -40.29 58.32
C ASN A 81 42.22 -39.10 57.66
N GLU A 82 43.56 -39.12 57.58
CA GLU A 82 44.35 -38.12 56.86
C GLU A 82 44.01 -38.11 55.36
N SER A 83 43.91 -39.29 54.73
CA SER A 83 43.52 -39.41 53.32
C SER A 83 42.10 -38.90 53.07
N LEU A 84 41.15 -39.21 53.96
CA LEU A 84 39.78 -38.71 53.88
C LEU A 84 39.74 -37.18 54.00
N GLN A 85 40.51 -36.62 54.92
CA GLN A 85 40.59 -35.17 55.12
C GLN A 85 41.14 -34.46 53.87
N GLU A 86 42.16 -35.05 53.21
CA GLU A 86 42.68 -34.54 51.95
C GLU A 86 41.63 -34.58 50.82
N GLN A 87 40.87 -35.67 50.72
CA GLN A 87 39.79 -35.78 49.72
C GLN A 87 38.68 -34.75 49.97
N VAL A 88 38.29 -34.53 51.23
CA VAL A 88 37.30 -33.51 51.61
C VAL A 88 37.80 -32.11 51.22
N GLN A 89 39.08 -31.81 51.44
CA GLN A 89 39.65 -30.52 51.06
C GLN A 89 39.62 -30.32 49.54
N LYS A 90 40.00 -31.34 48.75
CA LYS A 90 39.89 -31.30 47.28
C LYS A 90 38.45 -31.09 46.81
N LEU A 91 37.48 -31.73 47.44
CA LEU A 91 36.05 -31.54 47.14
C LEU A 91 35.57 -30.12 47.49
N GLN A 92 36.07 -29.54 48.58
CA GLN A 92 35.75 -28.16 48.94
C GLN A 92 36.33 -27.16 47.93
N GLU A 93 37.55 -27.37 47.46
CA GLU A 93 38.19 -26.52 46.45
C GLU A 93 37.47 -26.60 45.11
N THR A 94 37.16 -27.82 44.64
CA THR A 94 36.39 -28.02 43.40
C THR A 94 35.00 -27.39 43.47
N ASN A 95 34.29 -27.51 44.60
CA ASN A 95 33.01 -26.83 44.79
C ASN A 95 33.13 -25.30 44.70
N LYS A 96 34.17 -24.71 45.28
CA LYS A 96 34.41 -23.25 45.15
C LYS A 96 34.61 -22.85 43.69
N VAL A 97 35.38 -23.62 42.93
CA VAL A 97 35.60 -23.37 41.50
C VAL A 97 34.30 -23.48 40.71
N LEU A 98 33.51 -24.54 40.92
CA LEU A 98 32.22 -24.71 40.25
C LEU A 98 31.26 -23.56 40.59
N GLN A 99 31.25 -23.10 41.82
CA GLN A 99 30.39 -21.99 42.25
C GLN A 99 30.79 -20.66 41.58
N LEU A 100 32.10 -20.40 41.42
CA LEU A 100 32.58 -19.27 40.64
C LEU A 100 32.17 -19.37 39.16
N GLN A 101 32.25 -20.57 38.57
CA GLN A 101 31.84 -20.80 37.19
C GLN A 101 30.33 -20.59 36.99
N ILE A 102 29.49 -21.04 37.94
CA ILE A 102 28.05 -20.79 37.93
C ILE A 102 27.75 -19.29 37.97
N ASN A 103 28.44 -18.54 38.85
CA ASN A 103 28.26 -17.09 38.94
C ASN A 103 28.65 -16.40 37.62
N GLN A 104 29.75 -16.81 37.00
CA GLN A 104 30.18 -16.27 35.71
C GLN A 104 29.17 -16.55 34.60
N MET A 105 28.66 -17.78 34.50
CA MET A 105 27.63 -18.13 33.51
C MET A 105 26.33 -17.35 33.76
N THR A 106 25.97 -17.10 35.02
CA THR A 106 24.78 -16.32 35.38
C THR A 106 24.89 -14.89 34.85
N ILE A 107 26.05 -14.25 35.03
CA ILE A 107 26.33 -12.91 34.49
C ILE A 107 26.21 -12.90 32.96
N GLN A 108 26.84 -13.86 32.29
CA GLN A 108 26.77 -13.97 30.82
C GLN A 108 25.34 -14.13 30.31
N ILE A 109 24.52 -14.92 31.00
CA ILE A 109 23.10 -15.10 30.66
C ILE A 109 22.35 -13.78 30.77
N ASP A 110 22.62 -12.99 31.81
CA ASP A 110 21.92 -11.72 32.02
C ASP A 110 22.35 -10.66 30.99
N ASP A 111 23.63 -10.61 30.61
CA ASP A 111 24.11 -9.77 29.51
C ASP A 111 23.43 -10.13 28.18
N LEU A 112 23.34 -11.43 27.87
CA LEU A 112 22.65 -11.92 26.67
C LEU A 112 21.14 -11.59 26.69
N LYS A 113 20.49 -11.59 27.86
CA LYS A 113 19.09 -11.15 27.99
C LYS A 113 18.93 -9.66 27.75
N ILE A 114 19.88 -8.83 28.19
CA ILE A 114 19.87 -7.39 27.95
C ILE A 114 20.04 -7.12 26.45
N ASN A 115 21.03 -7.75 25.81
CA ASN A 115 21.28 -7.61 24.38
C ASN A 115 20.07 -8.06 23.54
N ASN A 116 19.43 -9.19 23.90
CA ASN A 116 18.22 -9.64 23.21
C ASN A 116 17.06 -8.64 23.34
N ARG A 117 16.89 -8.02 24.51
CA ARG A 117 15.89 -6.96 24.69
C ARG A 117 16.18 -5.76 23.80
N HIS A 118 17.45 -5.36 23.69
CA HIS A 118 17.86 -4.27 22.81
C HIS A 118 17.60 -4.60 21.33
N LEU A 119 18.01 -5.77 20.85
CA LEU A 119 17.78 -6.21 19.47
C LEU A 119 16.29 -6.25 19.13
N ARG A 120 15.43 -6.74 20.04
CA ARG A 120 13.98 -6.72 19.83
C ARG A 120 13.40 -5.31 19.74
N SER A 121 13.93 -4.37 20.53
CA SER A 121 13.53 -2.96 20.43
C SER A 121 13.96 -2.32 19.11
N GLN A 122 15.16 -2.64 18.61
CA GLN A 122 15.64 -2.19 17.31
C GLN A 122 14.79 -2.78 16.17
N ASP A 123 14.51 -4.08 16.20
CA ASP A 123 13.67 -4.76 15.20
C ASP A 123 12.27 -4.13 15.12
N SER A 124 11.68 -3.81 16.27
CA SER A 124 10.39 -3.10 16.34
C SER A 124 10.46 -1.70 15.73
N SER A 125 11.55 -0.97 15.98
CA SER A 125 11.79 0.37 15.41
C SER A 125 11.96 0.31 13.89
N VAL A 126 12.78 -0.62 13.39
CA VAL A 126 12.99 -0.84 11.96
C VAL A 126 11.68 -1.24 11.28
N HIS A 127 10.92 -2.15 11.88
CA HIS A 127 9.61 -2.56 11.36
C HIS A 127 8.65 -1.38 11.21
N PHE A 128 8.60 -0.48 12.21
CA PHE A 128 7.79 0.74 12.14
C PHE A 128 8.26 1.67 11.02
N GLN A 129 9.57 1.83 10.86
CA GLN A 129 10.13 2.64 9.77
C GLN A 129 9.79 2.05 8.40
N THR A 130 9.97 0.74 8.20
CA THR A 130 9.61 0.06 6.95
C THR A 130 8.15 0.28 6.60
N LYS A 131 7.23 0.09 7.55
CA LYS A 131 5.80 0.32 7.34
C LYS A 131 5.49 1.76 6.94
N THR A 132 6.19 2.72 7.55
CA THR A 132 6.04 4.15 7.22
C THR A 132 6.54 4.45 5.81
N PHE A 133 7.66 3.85 5.39
CA PHE A 133 8.17 3.99 4.03
C PHE A 133 7.23 3.38 2.99
N ASP A 134 6.70 2.18 3.25
CA ASP A 134 5.76 1.52 2.36
C ASP A 134 4.49 2.36 2.14
N GLN A 135 3.95 2.94 3.22
CA GLN A 135 2.80 3.84 3.13
C GLN A 135 3.11 5.07 2.26
N ARG A 136 4.28 5.71 2.45
CA ARG A 136 4.68 6.87 1.64
C ARG A 136 4.82 6.52 0.16
N LEU A 137 5.38 5.35 -0.16
CA LEU A 137 5.50 4.88 -1.55
C LEU A 137 4.12 4.63 -2.17
N GLN A 138 3.19 4.05 -1.41
CA GLN A 138 1.81 3.84 -1.87
C GLN A 138 1.09 5.17 -2.16
N ASP A 139 1.25 6.16 -1.28
CA ASP A 139 0.67 7.49 -1.44
C ASP A 139 1.26 8.20 -2.67
N GLN A 140 2.58 8.12 -2.87
CA GLN A 140 3.26 8.67 -4.05
C GLN A 140 2.79 8.01 -5.34
N ASN A 141 2.68 6.69 -5.38
CA ASN A 141 2.19 5.96 -6.55
C ASN A 141 0.75 6.36 -6.91
N SER A 142 -0.10 6.54 -5.89
CA SER A 142 -1.48 7.00 -6.08
C SER A 142 -1.52 8.42 -6.65
N HIS A 143 -0.67 9.31 -6.15
CA HIS A 143 -0.55 10.69 -6.65
C HIS A 143 -0.07 10.75 -8.10
N ILE A 144 0.95 9.96 -8.46
CA ILE A 144 1.45 9.87 -9.85
C ILE A 144 0.35 9.36 -10.79
N GLY A 145 -0.41 8.33 -10.36
CA GLY A 145 -1.55 7.82 -11.12
C GLY A 145 -2.62 8.89 -11.37
N TYR A 146 -2.91 9.71 -10.36
CA TYR A 146 -3.84 10.83 -10.48
C TYR A 146 -3.36 11.90 -11.47
N LEU A 147 -2.10 12.31 -11.39
CA LEU A 147 -1.51 13.29 -12.32
C LEU A 147 -1.54 12.80 -13.78
N TYR A 148 -1.27 11.51 -13.98
CA TYR A 148 -1.34 10.90 -15.31
C TYR A 148 -2.76 10.98 -15.89
N LEU A 149 -3.78 10.69 -15.09
CA LEU A 149 -5.17 10.79 -15.52
C LEU A 149 -5.57 12.23 -15.84
N GLN A 150 -5.15 13.20 -15.03
CA GLN A 150 -5.38 14.62 -15.31
C GLN A 150 -4.78 15.06 -16.65
N LEU A 151 -3.56 14.61 -16.96
CA LEU A 151 -2.91 14.90 -18.24
C LEU A 151 -3.68 14.30 -19.42
N GLN A 152 -4.18 13.07 -19.28
CA GLN A 152 -5.00 12.43 -20.31
C GLN A 152 -6.31 13.19 -20.54
N LEU A 153 -6.99 13.60 -19.45
CA LEU A 153 -8.23 14.39 -19.54
C LEU A 153 -7.99 15.73 -20.23
N LYS A 154 -6.90 16.42 -19.90
CA LYS A 154 -6.53 17.69 -20.56
C LYS A 154 -6.34 17.49 -22.07
N LYS A 155 -5.57 16.47 -22.46
CA LYS A 155 -5.33 16.15 -23.88
C LYS A 155 -6.63 15.85 -24.63
N LEU A 156 -7.54 15.09 -24.03
CA LEU A 156 -8.83 14.77 -24.63
C LEU A 156 -9.71 16.02 -24.79
N ASN A 157 -9.69 16.89 -23.79
CA ASN A 157 -10.45 18.14 -23.83
C ASN A 157 -9.92 19.10 -24.91
N ASP A 158 -8.59 19.21 -25.05
CA ASP A 158 -7.96 20.01 -26.11
C ASP A 158 -8.32 19.47 -27.50
N GLN A 159 -8.38 18.14 -27.68
CA GLN A 159 -8.82 17.50 -28.92
C GLN A 159 -10.30 17.78 -29.23
N LEU A 160 -11.18 17.72 -28.22
CA LEU A 160 -12.59 18.05 -28.37
C LEU A 160 -12.78 19.50 -28.78
N GLU A 161 -12.03 20.42 -28.19
CA GLU A 161 -12.12 21.83 -28.53
C GLU A 161 -11.61 22.12 -29.95
N GLN A 162 -10.50 21.50 -30.36
CA GLN A 162 -10.04 21.57 -31.75
C GLN A 162 -11.10 21.06 -32.73
N LYS A 163 -11.75 19.93 -32.42
CA LYS A 163 -12.81 19.37 -33.25
C LYS A 163 -14.01 20.31 -33.36
N ARG A 164 -14.47 20.91 -32.25
CA ARG A 164 -15.56 21.91 -32.26
C ARG A 164 -15.22 23.12 -33.12
N VAL A 165 -14.00 23.62 -33.02
CA VAL A 165 -13.55 24.76 -33.84
C VAL A 165 -13.58 24.39 -35.32
N LEU A 166 -13.07 23.21 -35.70
CA LEU A 166 -13.08 22.73 -37.08
C LEU A 166 -14.50 22.53 -37.61
N GLU A 167 -15.41 21.97 -36.82
CA GLU A 167 -16.81 21.75 -37.19
C GLU A 167 -17.62 23.06 -37.26
N SER A 168 -17.24 24.09 -36.49
CA SER A 168 -17.92 25.39 -36.52
C SER A 168 -17.58 26.26 -37.74
N LYS A 169 -16.41 26.06 -38.36
CA LYS A 169 -15.96 26.80 -39.54
C LYS A 169 -16.88 26.62 -40.77
N PRO A 170 -17.24 25.41 -41.21
CA PRO A 170 -18.11 25.23 -42.36
C PRO A 170 -19.51 25.80 -42.10
N MET A 171 -20.04 25.69 -40.88
CA MET A 171 -21.35 26.26 -40.54
C MET A 171 -21.35 27.80 -40.67
N LYS A 172 -20.29 28.48 -40.20
CA LYS A 172 -20.16 29.93 -40.34
C LYS A 172 -20.02 30.36 -41.81
N LEU A 173 -19.25 29.62 -42.60
CA LEU A 173 -19.06 29.89 -44.03
C LEU A 173 -20.35 29.68 -44.82
N GLN A 174 -21.05 28.56 -44.56
CA GLN A 174 -22.35 28.26 -45.16
C GLN A 174 -23.38 29.33 -44.81
N GLN A 175 -23.44 29.76 -43.55
CA GLN A 175 -24.36 30.81 -43.12
C GLN A 175 -24.01 32.18 -43.72
N GLN A 176 -22.73 32.48 -43.95
CA GLN A 176 -22.31 33.68 -44.67
C GLN A 176 -22.74 33.62 -46.14
N ALA A 177 -22.49 32.51 -46.84
CA ALA A 177 -22.90 32.31 -48.23
C ALA A 177 -24.42 32.45 -48.41
N LEU A 178 -25.20 31.92 -47.47
CA LEU A 178 -26.65 32.09 -47.45
C LEU A 178 -27.08 33.56 -47.33
N ARG A 179 -26.43 34.34 -46.45
CA ARG A 179 -26.71 35.78 -46.31
C ARG A 179 -26.37 36.58 -47.57
N GLU A 180 -25.25 36.26 -48.21
CA GLU A 180 -24.85 36.90 -49.48
C GLU A 180 -25.85 36.57 -50.60
N LEU A 181 -26.27 35.30 -50.69
CA LEU A 181 -27.29 34.88 -51.65
C LEU A 181 -28.65 35.56 -51.39
N ASP A 182 -29.04 35.73 -50.12
CA ASP A 182 -30.26 36.47 -49.75
C ASP A 182 -30.19 37.94 -50.19
N SER A 183 -29.06 38.61 -49.99
CA SER A 183 -28.87 40.00 -50.43
C SER A 183 -29.02 40.10 -51.95
N ILE A 184 -28.32 39.25 -52.70
CA ILE A 184 -28.39 39.22 -54.17
C ILE A 184 -29.83 38.94 -54.65
N CYS A 185 -30.54 38.02 -53.98
CA CYS A 185 -31.93 37.72 -54.33
C CYS A 185 -32.85 38.93 -54.11
N LEU A 186 -32.66 39.68 -53.02
CA LEU A 186 -33.44 40.90 -52.76
C LEU A 186 -33.17 41.98 -53.82
N ASP A 187 -31.91 42.16 -54.20
CA ASP A 187 -31.51 43.13 -55.21
C ASP A 187 -32.12 42.78 -56.57
N ILE A 188 -31.95 41.54 -57.04
CA ILE A 188 -32.51 41.07 -58.32
C ILE A 188 -34.04 41.15 -58.32
N LYS A 189 -34.68 40.76 -57.22
CA LYS A 189 -36.15 40.81 -57.08
C LYS A 189 -36.70 42.19 -57.37
N SER A 190 -35.98 43.25 -57.00
CA SER A 190 -36.40 44.63 -57.21
C SER A 190 -36.49 45.02 -58.71
N PHE A 191 -35.68 44.38 -59.58
CA PHE A 191 -35.62 44.64 -61.02
C PHE A 191 -36.62 43.84 -61.84
N ILE A 192 -37.10 42.70 -61.32
CA ILE A 192 -38.03 41.81 -62.02
C ILE A 192 -39.51 42.01 -61.63
N ILE A 193 -39.78 42.91 -60.69
CA ILE A 193 -41.14 43.27 -60.28
C ILE A 193 -41.60 44.50 -61.07
N CYS A 194 -42.78 44.38 -61.69
CA CYS A 194 -43.43 45.51 -62.34
C CYS A 194 -43.82 46.56 -61.30
N LYS A 195 -43.33 47.79 -61.45
CA LYS A 195 -43.64 48.88 -60.49
C LYS A 195 -45.09 49.39 -60.56
N LEU A 196 -45.88 48.95 -61.54
CA LEU A 196 -47.30 49.32 -61.65
C LEU A 196 -48.22 48.32 -60.94
N CYS A 197 -48.08 47.02 -61.22
CA CYS A 197 -48.94 46.00 -60.60
C CYS A 197 -48.32 45.33 -59.38
N HIS A 198 -47.06 45.61 -59.06
CA HIS A 198 -46.27 45.02 -57.97
C HIS A 198 -46.16 43.49 -58.02
N GLN A 199 -46.48 42.89 -59.18
CA GLN A 199 -46.26 41.48 -59.45
C GLN A 199 -44.99 41.30 -60.29
N GLU A 200 -44.50 40.07 -60.34
CA GLU A 200 -43.46 39.66 -61.27
C GLU A 200 -43.84 40.04 -62.72
N LEU A 201 -42.85 40.51 -63.49
CA LEU A 201 -43.05 40.90 -64.87
C LEU A 201 -43.55 39.73 -65.72
N LYS A 202 -44.72 39.90 -66.34
CA LYS A 202 -45.29 38.97 -67.34
C LYS A 202 -45.25 39.65 -68.70
N ASP A 203 -44.57 39.02 -69.65
CA ASP A 203 -44.26 39.59 -70.97
C ASP A 203 -43.68 41.01 -70.84
N PRO A 204 -42.46 41.16 -70.30
CA PRO A 204 -41.89 42.46 -69.98
C PRO A 204 -41.73 43.35 -71.23
N VAL A 205 -42.11 44.62 -71.07
CA VAL A 205 -41.95 45.70 -72.04
C VAL A 205 -41.07 46.77 -71.40
N THR A 206 -39.96 47.11 -72.04
CA THR A 206 -39.00 48.12 -71.58
C THR A 206 -39.22 49.44 -72.34
N VAL A 207 -39.22 50.53 -71.59
CA VAL A 207 -39.43 51.91 -72.06
C VAL A 207 -38.08 52.57 -72.33
N ILE A 208 -37.94 53.26 -73.47
CA ILE A 208 -36.73 54.01 -73.88
C ILE A 208 -37.02 55.52 -73.80
N PRO A 209 -36.09 56.34 -73.27
CA PRO A 209 -34.69 56.01 -72.92
C PRO A 209 -34.46 55.52 -71.49
N CYS A 210 -35.46 55.60 -70.60
CA CYS A 210 -35.25 55.39 -69.16
C CYS A 210 -35.08 53.93 -68.70
N ALA A 211 -35.17 52.95 -69.59
CA ALA A 211 -35.00 51.51 -69.34
C ALA A 211 -35.94 50.87 -68.29
N HIS A 212 -37.01 51.55 -67.88
CA HIS A 212 -37.99 50.98 -66.95
C HIS A 212 -38.85 49.91 -67.63
N SER A 213 -39.12 48.82 -66.92
CA SER A 213 -39.83 47.66 -67.45
C SER A 213 -41.19 47.42 -66.77
N TYR A 214 -42.20 47.07 -67.56
CA TYR A 214 -43.57 46.81 -67.11
C TYR A 214 -44.11 45.54 -67.76
N CYS A 215 -45.18 44.94 -67.20
CA CYS A 215 -45.88 43.87 -67.91
C CYS A 215 -46.55 44.42 -69.18
N ARG A 216 -46.64 43.62 -70.24
CA ARG A 216 -47.38 44.01 -71.46
C ARG A 216 -48.83 44.40 -71.21
N SER A 217 -49.46 43.81 -70.19
CA SER A 217 -50.82 44.15 -69.76
C SER A 217 -50.90 45.47 -68.98
N CYS A 218 -49.77 45.96 -68.44
CA CYS A 218 -49.66 47.15 -67.60
C CYS A 218 -49.42 48.43 -68.42
N LYS A 219 -50.18 48.60 -69.52
CA LYS A 219 -50.01 49.71 -70.47
C LYS A 219 -50.05 51.11 -69.83
N LYS A 220 -50.86 51.28 -68.79
CA LYS A 220 -50.93 52.55 -68.03
C LYS A 220 -49.57 53.00 -67.48
N GLY A 221 -48.61 52.08 -67.32
CA GLY A 221 -47.27 52.36 -66.85
C GLY A 221 -46.37 53.06 -67.87
N TYR A 222 -46.73 53.02 -69.16
CA TYR A 222 -45.88 53.48 -70.26
C TYR A 222 -46.64 54.06 -71.47
N MET A 223 -47.92 54.42 -71.30
CA MET A 223 -48.67 55.11 -72.36
C MET A 223 -48.37 56.61 -72.31
N GLY A 224 -47.54 57.07 -73.25
CA GLY A 224 -47.14 58.47 -73.42
C GLY A 224 -45.98 58.90 -72.52
N LYS A 225 -46.01 58.53 -71.24
CA LYS A 225 -44.95 58.80 -70.26
C LYS A 225 -44.68 57.61 -69.36
N CYS A 226 -43.45 57.52 -68.84
CA CYS A 226 -43.06 56.46 -67.92
C CYS A 226 -43.64 56.76 -66.52
N PHE A 227 -44.32 55.79 -65.91
CA PHE A 227 -44.91 55.95 -64.58
C PHE A 227 -43.89 56.29 -63.49
N ILE A 228 -42.68 55.77 -63.59
CA ILE A 228 -41.61 55.99 -62.61
C ILE A 228 -40.90 57.34 -62.83
N CYS A 229 -40.56 57.69 -64.08
CA CYS A 229 -39.86 58.94 -64.39
C CYS A 229 -40.77 60.17 -64.31
N GLY A 230 -42.08 59.98 -64.36
CA GLY A 230 -43.03 61.08 -64.38
C GLY A 230 -43.05 61.82 -65.73
N PRO A 231 -43.46 63.10 -65.75
CA PRO A 231 -43.69 63.84 -67.00
C PRO A 231 -42.42 64.39 -67.66
N GLU A 232 -41.26 64.32 -66.99
CA GLU A 232 -40.01 64.94 -67.45
C GLU A 232 -39.32 64.16 -68.57
N GLU A 233 -39.61 62.85 -68.69
CA GLU A 233 -39.01 61.96 -69.69
C GLU A 233 -40.08 61.51 -70.70
N GLN A 234 -39.93 61.92 -71.97
CA GLN A 234 -40.81 61.46 -73.04
C GLN A 234 -40.41 60.07 -73.51
N ILE A 235 -41.40 59.21 -73.75
CA ILE A 235 -41.14 57.86 -74.25
C ILE A 235 -40.86 57.94 -75.75
N GLU A 236 -39.65 57.53 -76.15
CA GLU A 236 -39.27 57.43 -77.56
C GLU A 236 -39.78 56.13 -78.17
N ALA A 237 -39.63 55.03 -77.44
CA ALA A 237 -39.98 53.71 -77.91
C ALA A 237 -40.29 52.75 -76.76
N THR A 238 -40.96 51.65 -77.09
CA THR A 238 -41.16 50.52 -76.18
C THR A 238 -40.81 49.23 -76.89
N TYR A 239 -40.05 48.37 -76.23
CA TYR A 239 -39.61 47.09 -76.79
C TYR A 239 -40.06 45.93 -75.91
N ALA A 240 -40.53 44.85 -76.52
CA ALA A 240 -40.70 43.59 -75.81
C ALA A 240 -39.33 43.06 -75.39
N ASN A 241 -39.10 42.90 -74.10
CA ASN A 241 -37.82 42.52 -73.55
C ASN A 241 -37.74 41.01 -73.36
N MET A 242 -37.43 40.31 -74.45
CA MET A 242 -37.35 38.84 -74.45
C MET A 242 -36.23 38.29 -73.55
N LEU A 243 -35.25 39.11 -73.16
CA LEU A 243 -34.15 38.71 -72.27
C LEU A 243 -34.57 38.63 -70.80
N LEU A 244 -35.54 39.45 -70.38
CA LEU A 244 -36.01 39.45 -68.98
C LEU A 244 -36.77 38.16 -68.62
N ILE A 245 -37.40 37.50 -69.60
CA ILE A 245 -38.14 36.24 -69.37
C ILE A 245 -37.22 35.13 -68.81
N PRO A 246 -36.12 34.72 -69.49
CA PRO A 246 -35.22 33.71 -68.95
C PRO A 246 -34.49 34.16 -67.67
N MET A 247 -34.25 35.48 -67.49
CA MET A 247 -33.69 35.99 -66.24
C MET A 247 -34.63 35.79 -65.04
N ILE A 248 -35.93 36.00 -65.24
CA ILE A 248 -36.96 35.75 -64.22
C ILE A 248 -37.05 34.27 -63.85
N GLU A 249 -37.00 33.38 -64.85
CA GLU A 249 -36.99 31.93 -64.60
C GLU A 249 -35.73 31.47 -63.85
N LEU A 250 -34.56 31.99 -64.24
CA LEU A 250 -33.31 31.72 -63.55
C LEU A 250 -33.35 32.21 -62.09
N PHE A 251 -33.92 33.40 -61.86
CA PHE A 251 -34.13 33.93 -60.51
C PHE A 251 -35.00 33.00 -59.65
N LYS A 252 -36.10 32.47 -60.19
CA LYS A 252 -36.96 31.51 -59.48
C LYS A 252 -36.21 30.26 -59.07
N LYS A 253 -35.47 29.65 -60.01
CA LYS A 253 -34.64 28.47 -59.73
C LYS A 253 -33.60 28.76 -58.64
N ASN A 254 -32.97 29.93 -58.66
CA ASN A 254 -32.01 30.32 -57.61
C ASN A 254 -32.69 30.47 -56.23
N CYS A 255 -33.92 31.00 -56.19
CA CYS A 255 -34.70 31.05 -54.95
C CYS A 255 -35.11 29.66 -54.44
N GLU A 256 -35.44 28.72 -55.32
CA GLU A 256 -35.73 27.32 -54.94
C GLU A 256 -34.50 26.62 -54.38
N ILE A 257 -33.35 26.76 -55.04
CA ILE A 257 -32.07 26.23 -54.56
C ILE A 257 -31.76 26.78 -53.17
N ARG A 258 -31.98 28.08 -52.93
CA ARG A 258 -31.79 28.68 -51.62
C ARG A 258 -32.62 28.01 -50.52
N GLU A 259 -33.89 27.71 -50.77
CA GLU A 259 -34.75 27.07 -49.77
C GLU A 259 -34.30 25.65 -49.43
N LEU A 260 -33.58 24.96 -50.33
CA LEU A 260 -32.97 23.64 -50.03
C LEU A 260 -31.77 23.73 -49.08
N PHE A 261 -31.15 24.89 -48.94
CA PHE A 261 -29.97 25.10 -48.08
C PHE A 261 -30.31 25.71 -46.71
N LYS A 262 -31.58 26.03 -46.45
CA LYS A 262 -32.08 26.48 -45.14
C LYS A 262 -32.47 25.29 -44.27
#